data_AF-A0A1Q7HKS5-F1
#
_entry.id   AF-A0A1Q7HKS5-F1
#
_cell.length_a   1.000
_cell.length_b   1.000
_cell.length_c   1.000
_cell.angle_alpha   90.00
_cell.angle_beta   90.00
_cell.angle_gamma   90.00
#
_symmetry.space_group_name_H-M   'P 1'
#
loop_
_entity.id
_entity.type
_entity.pdbx_description
1 polymer ?
#
loop_
_entity_poly.entity_id
_entity_poly.type
_entity_poly.pdbx_seq_one_letter_code
_entity_poly.pdbx_strand_id
1 'polypeptide(L)'
;MDRTAGAADRARLSLAADRATRECRAAVTLTFTDADLTATAREDLPSSYSGFTITNPAVRTETGTLTLTAQATMGPLGGPLLVTGRPTVSSGRASITLESATVAGVPLPDQTRASIAASIDQAIASLVPAKLRLTSIVARPGVLTIQATAQP
;
A
#
# COMPACT_ATOMS: atom_id res chain seq x y z
N MET A 1 -1.91 -36.35 -50.03
CA MET A 1 -1.16 -36.50 -48.76
C MET A 1 -1.13 -35.14 -48.09
N ASP A 2 -2.08 -34.91 -47.19
CA ASP A 2 -2.34 -33.63 -46.51
C ASP A 2 -1.34 -33.45 -45.36
N ARG A 3 -0.44 -32.46 -45.44
CA ARG A 3 0.51 -32.09 -44.36
C ARG A 3 0.18 -30.75 -43.71
N THR A 4 -1.01 -30.21 -43.94
CA THR A 4 -1.38 -28.85 -43.52
C THR A 4 -2.21 -28.82 -42.24
N ALA A 5 -2.81 -29.94 -41.83
CA ALA A 5 -3.60 -30.01 -40.60
C ALA A 5 -2.77 -29.91 -39.29
N GLY A 6 -1.50 -30.35 -39.29
CA GLY A 6 -0.68 -30.44 -38.07
C GLY A 6 -0.10 -29.11 -37.55
N ALA A 7 0.02 -28.10 -38.40
CA ALA A 7 0.60 -26.80 -38.01
C ALA A 7 -0.41 -25.89 -37.29
N ALA A 8 -1.68 -25.91 -37.72
CA ALA A 8 -2.74 -25.11 -37.12
C ALA A 8 -3.12 -25.61 -35.72
N ASP A 9 -3.10 -26.93 -35.50
CA ASP A 9 -3.38 -27.55 -34.22
C ASP A 9 -2.29 -27.21 -33.18
N ARG A 10 -1.01 -27.31 -33.57
CA ARG A 10 0.12 -26.91 -32.72
C ARG A 10 0.11 -25.43 -32.35
N ALA A 11 -0.22 -24.55 -33.29
CA ALA A 11 -0.34 -23.13 -32.99
C ALA A 11 -1.45 -22.86 -31.95
N ARG A 12 -2.60 -23.54 -32.06
CA ARG A 12 -3.71 -23.41 -31.11
C ARG A 12 -3.36 -23.94 -29.72
N LEU A 13 -2.63 -25.05 -29.63
CA LEU A 13 -2.13 -25.57 -28.34
C LEU A 13 -1.13 -24.59 -27.69
N SER A 14 -0.21 -24.00 -28.47
CA SER A 14 0.72 -23.00 -27.94
C SER A 14 -0.01 -21.74 -27.46
N LEU A 15 -1.02 -21.26 -28.20
CA LEU A 15 -1.86 -20.12 -27.81
C LEU A 15 -2.70 -20.41 -26.55
N ALA A 16 -3.21 -21.65 -26.40
CA ALA A 16 -3.94 -22.07 -25.21
C ALA A 16 -3.02 -22.22 -23.99
N ALA A 17 -1.79 -22.71 -24.17
CA ALA A 17 -0.79 -22.79 -23.11
C ALA A 17 -0.27 -21.40 -22.70
N ASP A 18 -0.04 -20.50 -23.65
CA ASP A 18 0.30 -19.10 -23.38
C ASP A 18 -0.82 -18.37 -22.62
N ARG A 19 -2.08 -18.63 -23.00
CA ARG A 19 -3.25 -18.13 -22.27
C ARG A 19 -3.34 -18.71 -20.87
N ALA A 20 -3.26 -20.03 -20.72
CA ALA A 20 -3.29 -20.70 -19.42
C ALA A 20 -2.14 -20.25 -18.50
N THR A 21 -0.95 -19.97 -19.05
CA THR A 21 0.20 -19.45 -18.30
C THR A 21 0.03 -17.96 -17.92
N ARG A 22 -0.60 -17.15 -18.79
CA ARG A 22 -0.99 -15.76 -18.45
C ARG A 22 -2.14 -15.70 -17.45
N GLU A 23 -3.07 -16.64 -17.52
CA GLU A 23 -4.21 -16.80 -16.61
C GLU A 23 -3.76 -17.36 -15.25
N CYS A 24 -2.67 -18.13 -15.22
CA CYS A 24 -1.99 -18.58 -14.00
C CYS A 24 -0.94 -17.57 -13.49
N ARG A 25 -1.13 -16.26 -13.72
CA ARG A 25 -0.57 -15.26 -12.79
C ARG A 25 -1.35 -15.40 -11.49
N ALA A 26 -0.91 -16.30 -10.62
CA ALA A 26 -1.57 -16.58 -9.35
C ALA A 26 -1.91 -15.26 -8.63
N ALA A 27 -3.21 -15.00 -8.47
CA ALA A 27 -3.68 -13.88 -7.69
C ALA A 27 -3.40 -14.20 -6.22
N VAL A 28 -2.66 -13.30 -5.57
CA VAL A 28 -2.33 -13.40 -4.15
C VAL A 28 -3.21 -12.42 -3.40
N THR A 29 -3.81 -12.87 -2.30
CA THR A 29 -4.51 -12.00 -1.36
C THR A 29 -3.68 -11.92 -0.09
N LEU A 30 -3.34 -10.70 0.31
CA LEU A 30 -2.65 -10.39 1.56
C LEU A 30 -3.64 -9.66 2.47
N THR A 31 -3.56 -9.93 3.76
CA THR A 31 -4.45 -9.35 4.76
C THR A 31 -3.62 -8.89 5.94
N PHE A 32 -3.79 -7.62 6.30
CA PHE A 32 -3.05 -6.97 7.39
C PHE A 32 -4.04 -6.41 8.39
N THR A 33 -3.80 -6.66 9.67
CA THR A 33 -4.59 -6.09 10.76
C THR A 33 -4.08 -4.70 11.15
N ASP A 34 -4.86 -3.95 11.93
CA ASP A 34 -4.38 -2.71 12.58
C ASP A 34 -3.05 -2.92 13.33
N ALA A 35 -2.87 -4.08 13.96
CA ALA A 35 -1.67 -4.40 14.73
C ALA A 35 -0.45 -4.58 13.82
N ASP A 36 -0.61 -5.29 12.69
CA ASP A 36 0.46 -5.46 11.70
C ASP A 36 0.88 -4.10 11.12
N LEU A 37 -0.10 -3.29 10.72
CA LEU A 37 0.15 -1.95 10.19
C LEU A 37 0.79 -1.02 11.23
N THR A 38 0.38 -1.12 12.49
CA THR A 38 0.98 -0.36 13.60
C THR A 38 2.41 -0.80 13.86
N ALA A 39 2.71 -2.10 13.79
CA ALA A 39 4.07 -2.62 13.94
C ALA A 39 4.97 -2.08 12.81
N THR A 40 4.53 -2.18 11.55
CA THR A 40 5.26 -1.62 10.41
C THR A 40 5.45 -0.11 10.54
N ALA A 41 4.43 0.62 10.96
CA ALA A 41 4.54 2.07 11.18
C ALA A 41 5.59 2.42 12.25
N ARG A 42 5.83 1.56 13.25
CA ARG A 42 6.88 1.77 14.26
C ARG A 42 8.29 1.48 13.73
N GLU A 43 8.40 0.61 12.74
CA GLU A 43 9.68 0.20 12.15
C GLU A 43 10.10 1.11 10.98
N ASP A 44 9.17 1.44 10.09
CA ASP A 44 9.45 2.09 8.81
C ASP A 44 9.19 3.60 8.80
N LEU A 45 8.35 4.15 9.70
CA LEU A 45 8.17 5.60 9.72
C LEU A 45 9.41 6.25 10.34
N PRO A 46 10.01 7.26 9.68
CA PRO A 46 11.08 8.03 10.28
C PRO A 46 10.61 8.64 11.59
N SER A 47 11.49 8.59 12.58
CA SER A 47 11.27 9.20 13.89
C SER A 47 11.16 10.72 13.83
N SER A 48 11.39 11.35 12.67
CA SER A 48 11.23 12.79 12.50
C SER A 48 10.76 13.23 11.11
N TYR A 49 9.88 14.23 11.07
CA TYR A 49 9.40 14.91 9.85
C TYR A 49 9.49 16.42 10.00
N SER A 50 10.17 17.11 9.08
CA SER A 50 10.24 18.58 9.07
C SER A 50 10.58 19.19 10.45
N GLY A 51 11.43 18.54 11.25
CA GLY A 51 11.81 18.97 12.59
C GLY A 51 10.90 18.50 13.74
N PHE A 52 9.75 17.87 13.47
CA PHE A 52 8.96 17.18 14.49
C PHE A 52 9.51 15.78 14.74
N THR A 53 9.78 15.42 15.99
CA THR A 53 9.95 14.03 16.41
C THR A 53 8.59 13.36 16.52
N ILE A 54 8.43 12.19 15.92
CA ILE A 54 7.21 11.39 15.96
C ILE A 54 7.44 10.20 16.89
N THR A 55 6.50 9.98 17.81
CA THR A 55 6.54 8.85 18.75
C THR A 55 5.18 8.21 18.88
N ASN A 56 5.17 6.94 19.30
CA ASN A 56 3.97 6.14 19.53
C ASN A 56 3.00 6.11 18.33
N PRO A 57 3.46 5.80 17.10
CA PRO A 57 2.55 5.67 15.98
C PRO A 57 1.60 4.49 16.20
N ALA A 58 0.34 4.69 15.80
CA ALA A 58 -0.71 3.70 15.78
C ALA A 58 -1.59 3.89 14.54
N VAL A 59 -1.83 2.80 13.81
CA VAL A 59 -2.62 2.78 12.58
C VAL A 59 -3.96 2.12 12.85
N ARG A 60 -5.02 2.74 12.33
CA ARG A 60 -6.38 2.20 12.31
C ARG A 60 -6.88 2.14 10.88
N THR A 61 -7.47 1.02 10.53
CA THR A 61 -8.18 0.82 9.27
C THR A 61 -9.67 1.02 9.50
N GLU A 62 -10.27 1.83 8.64
CA GLU A 62 -11.71 2.10 8.62
C GLU A 62 -12.24 1.81 7.21
N THR A 63 -13.54 2.02 6.99
CA THR A 63 -14.14 1.78 5.67
C THR A 63 -13.58 2.76 4.64
N GLY A 64 -12.66 2.28 3.81
CA GLY A 64 -12.04 3.04 2.71
C GLY A 64 -10.92 4.01 3.13
N THR A 65 -10.58 4.08 4.42
CA THR A 65 -9.58 5.01 4.96
C THR A 65 -8.60 4.31 5.91
N LEU A 66 -7.42 4.91 6.03
CA LEU A 66 -6.40 4.62 7.03
C LEU A 66 -6.20 5.87 7.87
N THR A 67 -6.19 5.71 9.18
CA THR A 67 -5.88 6.77 10.14
C THR A 67 -4.61 6.41 10.90
N LEU A 68 -3.59 7.26 10.79
CA LEU A 68 -2.38 7.21 11.59
C LEU A 68 -2.48 8.26 12.69
N THR A 69 -2.31 7.81 13.93
CA THR A 69 -2.19 8.67 15.12
C THR A 69 -0.79 8.53 15.70
N ALA A 70 -0.23 9.63 16.19
CA ALA A 70 1.05 9.63 16.88
C ALA A 70 1.18 10.87 17.76
N GLN A 71 2.27 10.98 18.51
CA GLN A 71 2.67 12.22 19.19
C GLN A 71 3.78 12.91 18.39
N ALA A 72 3.57 14.17 18.03
CA ALA A 72 4.55 15.00 17.33
C ALA A 72 5.10 16.09 18.28
N THR A 73 6.41 16.22 18.38
CA THR A 73 7.08 17.20 19.25
C THR A 73 8.21 17.92 18.53
N MET A 74 8.30 19.23 18.69
CA MET A 74 9.38 20.09 18.22
C MET A 74 9.80 21.04 19.34
N GLY A 75 10.86 20.68 20.08
CA GLY A 75 11.24 21.41 21.30
C GLY A 75 10.13 21.36 22.36
N PRO A 76 9.74 22.47 23.00
CA PRO A 76 8.64 22.50 23.96
C PRO A 76 7.24 22.48 23.31
N LEU A 77 7.17 22.63 21.98
CA LEU A 77 5.91 22.63 21.23
C LEU A 77 5.60 21.20 20.79
N GLY A 78 4.34 20.79 20.87
CA GLY A 78 3.94 19.46 20.44
C GLY A 78 2.47 19.18 20.64
N GLY A 79 2.03 18.05 20.13
CA GLY A 79 0.66 17.60 20.28
C GLY A 79 0.34 16.34 19.47
N PRO A 80 -0.94 15.92 19.50
CA PRO A 80 -1.39 14.77 18.75
C PRO A 80 -1.26 15.03 17.25
N LEU A 81 -0.53 14.13 16.57
CA LEU A 81 -0.54 14.00 15.12
C LEU A 81 -1.71 13.11 14.72
N LEU A 82 -2.55 13.61 13.81
CA LEU A 82 -3.62 12.85 13.18
C LEU A 82 -3.48 12.98 11.67
N VAL A 83 -3.35 11.83 11.00
CA VAL A 83 -3.23 11.73 9.55
C VAL A 83 -4.30 10.77 9.05
N THR A 84 -5.14 11.20 8.10
CA THR A 84 -6.13 10.35 7.44
C THR A 84 -5.86 10.33 5.95
N GLY A 85 -5.86 9.13 5.35
CA GLY A 85 -5.67 8.96 3.93
C GLY A 85 -6.43 7.75 3.37
N ARG A 86 -6.66 7.77 2.06
CA ARG A 86 -7.23 6.64 1.33
C ARG A 86 -6.15 5.82 0.66
N PRO A 87 -6.04 4.50 0.95
CA PRO A 87 -5.15 3.64 0.21
C PRO A 87 -5.71 3.38 -1.19
N THR A 88 -4.84 3.45 -2.19
CA THR A 88 -5.16 3.26 -3.60
C THR A 88 -4.07 2.45 -4.28
N VAL A 89 -4.39 1.89 -5.45
CA VAL A 89 -3.40 1.28 -6.33
C VAL A 89 -3.04 2.27 -7.42
N SER A 90 -1.76 2.64 -7.49
CA SER A 90 -1.22 3.49 -8.55
C SER A 90 -0.09 2.76 -9.27
N SER A 91 -0.22 2.59 -10.58
CA SER A 91 0.78 1.90 -11.43
C SER A 91 1.16 0.49 -10.95
N GLY A 92 0.26 -0.20 -10.25
CA GLY A 92 0.50 -1.53 -9.68
C GLY A 92 1.29 -1.52 -8.36
N ARG A 93 1.39 -0.37 -7.69
CA ARG A 93 1.98 -0.20 -6.37
C ARG A 93 0.94 0.41 -5.42
N ALA A 94 1.16 0.26 -4.13
CA ALA A 94 0.36 0.96 -3.13
C ALA A 94 0.68 2.45 -3.16
N SER A 95 -0.34 3.27 -2.96
CA SER A 95 -0.19 4.71 -2.75
C SER A 95 -1.30 5.23 -1.84
N ILE A 96 -1.05 6.30 -1.11
CA ILE A 96 -1.98 6.95 -0.20
C ILE A 96 -2.38 8.32 -0.77
N THR A 97 -3.68 8.55 -0.88
CA THR A 97 -4.22 9.89 -1.08
C THR A 97 -4.51 10.50 0.29
N LEU A 98 -3.67 11.43 0.74
CA LEU A 98 -3.89 12.14 2.00
C LEU A 98 -5.13 13.03 1.95
N GLU A 99 -6.07 12.79 2.86
CA GLU A 99 -7.25 13.63 3.05
C GLU A 99 -6.96 14.73 4.07
N SER A 100 -6.36 14.37 5.20
CA SER A 100 -6.01 15.30 6.27
C SER A 100 -4.70 14.92 6.94
N ALA A 101 -3.97 15.92 7.43
CA ALA A 101 -2.84 15.72 8.32
C ALA A 101 -2.73 16.95 9.23
N THR A 102 -2.81 16.75 10.54
CA THR A 102 -2.85 17.82 11.52
C THR A 102 -1.95 17.51 12.71
N VAL A 103 -1.37 18.53 13.32
CA VAL A 103 -0.70 18.44 14.62
C VAL A 103 -1.40 19.38 15.59
N ALA A 104 -1.87 18.86 16.72
CA ALA A 104 -2.68 19.59 17.68
C ALA A 104 -3.91 20.28 17.04
N GLY A 105 -4.50 19.65 16.01
CA GLY A 105 -5.64 20.19 15.25
C GLY A 105 -5.30 21.24 14.20
N VAL A 106 -4.02 21.63 14.08
CA VAL A 106 -3.56 22.57 13.06
C VAL A 106 -3.12 21.81 11.80
N PRO A 107 -3.64 22.13 10.60
CA PRO A 107 -3.20 21.50 9.35
C PRO A 107 -1.70 21.65 9.10
N LEU A 108 -1.07 20.57 8.65
CA LEU A 108 0.32 20.59 8.26
C LEU A 108 0.52 21.26 6.89
N PRO A 109 1.67 21.94 6.67
CA PRO A 109 2.02 22.48 5.35
C PRO A 109 2.10 21.39 4.28
N ASP A 110 1.76 21.73 3.03
CA ASP A 110 1.68 20.76 1.93
C ASP A 110 2.97 19.98 1.69
N GLN A 111 4.14 20.61 1.85
CA GLN A 111 5.43 19.92 1.74
C GLN A 111 5.60 18.82 2.80
N THR A 112 5.12 19.07 4.02
CA THR A 112 5.18 18.08 5.11
C THR A 112 4.15 16.97 4.87
N ARG A 113 2.95 17.32 4.39
CA ARG A 113 1.93 16.34 3.97
C ARG A 113 2.49 15.41 2.88
N ALA A 114 3.10 15.96 1.83
CA ALA A 114 3.69 15.18 0.76
C ALA A 114 4.79 14.22 1.26
N SER A 115 5.62 14.68 2.20
CA SER A 115 6.67 13.85 2.82
C SER A 115 6.08 12.70 3.65
N ILE A 116 5.01 12.96 4.40
CA ILE A 116 4.28 11.92 5.15
C ILE A 116 3.66 10.90 4.19
N ALA A 117 3.01 11.34 3.11
CA ALA A 117 2.46 10.44 2.09
C ALA A 117 3.54 9.53 1.50
N ALA A 118 4.68 10.09 1.11
CA ALA A 118 5.77 9.31 0.54
C ALA A 118 6.30 8.23 1.51
N SER A 119 6.41 8.55 2.81
CA SER A 119 6.81 7.54 3.82
C SER A 119 5.75 6.46 4.02
N ILE A 120 4.47 6.81 4.04
CA ILE A 120 3.38 5.84 4.15
C ILE A 120 3.36 4.93 2.91
N ASP A 121 3.54 5.49 1.71
CA ASP A 121 3.65 4.72 0.46
C ASP A 121 4.80 3.71 0.54
N GLN A 122 5.95 4.12 1.06
CA GLN A 122 7.10 3.25 1.25
C GLN A 122 6.82 2.15 2.30
N ALA A 123 6.18 2.47 3.42
CA ALA A 123 5.84 1.50 4.47
C ALA A 123 4.78 0.48 4.00
N ILE A 124 3.80 0.89 3.20
CA ILE A 124 2.86 -0.07 2.61
C ILE A 124 3.57 -0.92 1.53
N ALA A 125 4.50 -0.33 0.78
CA ALA A 125 5.29 -1.07 -0.19
C ALA A 125 6.23 -2.11 0.46
N SER A 126 6.75 -1.88 1.67
CA SER A 126 7.61 -2.85 2.38
C SER A 126 6.84 -4.11 2.81
N LEU A 127 5.53 -3.98 3.07
CA LEU A 127 4.62 -5.09 3.35
C LEU A 127 4.34 -5.98 2.14
N VAL A 128 4.57 -5.47 0.92
CA VAL A 128 4.28 -6.17 -0.33
C VAL A 128 5.58 -6.76 -0.89
N PRO A 129 5.66 -8.09 -1.08
CA PRO A 129 6.81 -8.69 -1.76
C PRO A 129 7.08 -8.05 -3.13
N ALA A 130 8.34 -7.70 -3.40
CA ALA A 130 8.75 -6.95 -4.60
C ALA A 130 8.38 -7.61 -5.95
N LYS A 131 8.08 -8.92 -5.94
CA LYS A 131 7.64 -9.69 -7.12
C LYS A 131 6.13 -9.65 -7.34
N LEU A 132 5.38 -8.85 -6.58
CA LEU A 132 3.94 -8.73 -6.70
C LEU A 132 3.57 -7.37 -7.28
N ARG A 133 2.63 -7.38 -8.23
CA ARG A 133 1.99 -6.19 -8.76
C ARG A 133 0.59 -6.07 -8.19
N LEU A 134 0.33 -4.98 -7.47
CA LEU A 134 -0.96 -4.73 -6.84
C LEU A 134 -2.05 -4.50 -7.89
N THR A 135 -3.23 -5.03 -7.60
CA THR A 135 -4.44 -4.89 -8.42
C THR A 135 -5.57 -4.24 -7.64
N SER A 136 -5.63 -4.45 -6.33
CA SER A 136 -6.63 -3.85 -5.46
C SER A 136 -6.10 -3.64 -4.05
N ILE A 137 -6.55 -2.58 -3.39
CA ILE A 137 -6.42 -2.38 -1.95
C ILE A 137 -7.78 -1.98 -1.40
N VAL A 138 -8.23 -2.67 -0.35
CA VAL A 138 -9.51 -2.43 0.29
C VAL A 138 -9.29 -2.30 1.79
N ALA A 139 -9.60 -1.13 2.34
CA ALA A 139 -9.63 -0.90 3.78
C ALA A 139 -11.04 -1.16 4.32
N ARG A 140 -11.12 -1.97 5.36
CA ARG A 140 -12.32 -2.25 6.17
C ARG A 140 -11.96 -2.04 7.64
N PRO A 141 -12.96 -1.89 8.53
CA PRO A 141 -12.69 -1.79 9.97
C PRO A 141 -11.78 -2.93 10.47
N GLY A 142 -10.61 -2.56 10.97
CA GLY A 142 -9.61 -3.47 11.56
C GLY A 142 -8.75 -4.28 10.57
N VAL A 143 -9.00 -4.19 9.25
CA VAL A 143 -8.31 -4.97 8.23
C VAL A 143 -8.05 -4.18 6.92
N LEU A 144 -6.82 -4.28 6.42
CA LEU A 144 -6.43 -3.91 5.06
C LEU A 144 -6.22 -5.17 4.21
N THR A 145 -6.99 -5.30 3.13
CA THR A 145 -6.84 -6.40 2.17
C THR A 145 -6.18 -5.89 0.90
N ILE A 146 -5.10 -6.55 0.48
CA ILE A 146 -4.38 -6.26 -0.75
C ILE A 146 -4.51 -7.46 -1.70
N GLN A 147 -4.91 -7.20 -2.93
CA GLN A 147 -4.83 -8.18 -4.01
C GLN A 147 -3.68 -7.81 -4.93
N ALA A 148 -2.94 -8.82 -5.35
CA ALA A 148 -1.83 -8.67 -6.26
C ALA A 148 -1.70 -9.86 -7.20
N THR A 149 -0.89 -9.71 -8.24
CA THR A 149 -0.53 -10.79 -9.17
C THR A 149 0.98 -10.94 -9.19
N ALA A 150 1.45 -12.17 -9.36
CA ALA A 150 2.87 -12.41 -9.58
C ALA A 150 3.36 -11.65 -10.81
N GLN A 151 4.49 -10.97 -10.66
CA GLN A 151 5.21 -10.31 -11.73
C GLN A 151 6.35 -11.25 -12.17
N PRO A 152 6.39 -11.64 -13.46
CA PRO A 152 7.41 -12.54 -13.99
C PRO A 152 8.81 -11.89 -13.99
#